data_AF-A0A182EY50-F1
#
_entry.id   AF-A0A182EY50-F1
#
_cell.length_a   1.000
_cell.length_b   1.000
_cell.length_c   1.000
_cell.angle_alpha   90.00
_cell.angle_beta   90.00
_cell.angle_gamma   90.00
#
_symmetry.space_group_name_H-M   'P 1'
#
loop_
_entity.id
_entity.type
_entity.pdbx_description
1 polymer ?
#
loop_
_entity_poly.entity_id
_entity_poly.type
_entity_poly.pdbx_seq_one_letter_code
_entity_poly.pdbx_strand_id
1 'polypeptide(L)'
;GKPTILLLGQYSVGKTSMISYLLNGNYPGADIGPEPTTDIFAHVDYSEKTQTISGITLASDKNYQFQSLNIFGDVFMNKLRATRFNAPLLKYISIIDTPGILTGDKQ
;
A
#
# COMPACT_ATOMS: atom_id res chain seq x y z
N GLY A 1 4.38 9.58 14.46
CA GLY A 1 3.68 8.76 13.46
C GLY A 1 3.61 7.33 13.96
N LYS A 2 2.63 6.55 13.48
CA LYS A 2 2.60 5.10 13.70
C LYS A 2 3.78 4.46 12.95
N PRO A 3 4.48 3.45 13.51
CA PRO A 3 5.51 2.72 12.76
C PRO A 3 4.96 2.15 11.45
N THR A 4 5.73 2.27 10.37
CA THR A 4 5.33 1.80 9.04
C THR A 4 6.28 0.71 8.56
N ILE A 5 5.72 -0.42 8.13
CA ILE A 5 6.45 -1.53 7.52
C ILE A 5 6.30 -1.42 6.00
N LEU A 6 7.42 -1.38 5.28
CA LEU A 6 7.45 -1.39 3.81
C LEU A 6 7.85 -2.78 3.33
N LEU A 7 7.03 -3.41 2.49
CA LEU A 7 7.33 -4.73 1.92
C LEU A 7 7.88 -4.56 0.50
N LEU A 8 9.13 -4.97 0.29
CA LEU A 8 9.80 -4.95 -1.01
C LEU A 8 10.09 -6.37 -1.49
N GLY A 9 10.01 -6.57 -2.81
CA GLY A 9 10.29 -7.87 -3.41
C GLY A 9 9.77 -7.96 -4.84
N GLN A 10 10.24 -8.96 -5.57
CA GLN A 10 9.83 -9.23 -6.95
C GLN A 10 8.33 -9.55 -7.06
N TYR A 11 7.84 -9.71 -8.28
CA TYR A 11 6.48 -10.19 -8.50
C TYR A 11 6.29 -11.58 -7.92
N SER A 12 5.09 -11.82 -7.38
CA SER A 12 4.64 -13.15 -6.93
C SER A 12 5.47 -13.80 -5.82
N VAL A 13 6.30 -13.05 -5.10
CA VAL A 13 7.05 -13.54 -3.92
C VAL A 13 6.25 -13.52 -2.61
N GLY A 14 4.94 -13.23 -2.68
CA GLY A 14 4.02 -13.33 -1.53
C GLY A 14 3.90 -12.10 -0.64
N LYS A 15 4.24 -10.89 -1.09
CA LYS A 15 4.10 -9.64 -0.32
C LYS A 15 2.68 -9.42 0.20
N THR A 16 1.70 -9.35 -0.70
CA THR A 16 0.28 -9.19 -0.35
C THR A 16 -0.22 -10.36 0.49
N SER A 17 0.22 -11.59 0.20
CA SER A 17 -0.12 -12.78 1.00
C SER A 17 0.42 -12.70 2.43
N MET A 18 1.62 -12.16 2.64
CA MET A 18 2.20 -11.92 3.96
C MET A 18 1.37 -10.88 4.73
N ILE A 19 0.91 -9.82 4.07
CA ILE A 19 0.00 -8.84 4.69
C ILE A 19 -1.30 -9.53 5.10
N SER A 20 -1.92 -10.30 4.21
CA SER A 20 -3.16 -11.02 4.51
C SER A 20 -3.00 -11.98 5.69
N TYR A 21 -1.85 -12.66 5.77
CA TYR A 21 -1.50 -13.52 6.90
C TYR A 21 -1.41 -12.73 8.22
N LEU A 22 -0.69 -11.60 8.22
CA LEU A 22 -0.55 -10.74 9.40
C LEU A 22 -1.88 -10.12 9.86
N LEU A 23 -2.77 -9.81 8.92
CA LEU A 23 -4.07 -9.21 9.19
C LEU A 23 -5.17 -10.24 9.47
N ASN A 24 -4.87 -11.54 9.35
CA ASN A 24 -5.85 -12.63 9.39
C ASN A 24 -7.03 -12.40 8.42
N GLY A 25 -6.72 -11.92 7.22
CA GLY A 25 -7.70 -11.57 6.18
C GLY A 25 -7.14 -10.59 5.16
N ASN A 26 -7.79 -10.49 4.00
CA ASN A 26 -7.39 -9.55 2.95
C ASN A 26 -7.78 -8.12 3.31
N TYR A 27 -6.92 -7.15 2.96
CA TYR A 27 -7.32 -5.75 2.99
C TYR A 27 -8.20 -5.41 1.77
N PRO A 28 -9.12 -4.43 1.88
CA PRO A 28 -9.95 -4.01 0.75
C PRO A 28 -9.15 -3.51 -0.46
N GLY A 29 -9.41 -4.10 -1.62
CA GLY A 29 -8.69 -3.81 -2.86
C GLY A 29 -7.29 -4.42 -2.91
N ALA A 30 -7.01 -5.46 -2.12
CA ALA A 30 -5.87 -6.34 -2.34
C ALA A 30 -6.09 -7.15 -3.62
N ASP A 31 -5.19 -7.01 -4.58
CA ASP A 31 -5.19 -7.79 -5.82
C ASP A 31 -4.20 -8.95 -5.66
N ILE A 32 -4.73 -10.16 -5.44
CA ILE A 32 -3.95 -11.39 -5.37
C ILE A 32 -4.30 -12.20 -6.63
N GLY A 33 -3.40 -12.25 -7.59
CA GLY A 33 -3.58 -13.01 -8.82
C GLY A 33 -2.26 -13.36 -9.50
N PRO A 34 -2.28 -14.30 -10.46
CA PRO A 34 -1.08 -14.86 -11.09
C PRO A 34 -0.31 -13.88 -11.99
N GLU A 35 -0.97 -12.84 -12.50
CA GLU A 35 -0.38 -11.74 -13.29
C GLU A 35 0.27 -10.67 -12.38
N PRO A 36 1.02 -9.69 -12.90
CA PRO A 36 1.50 -8.52 -12.16
C PRO A 36 0.33 -7.77 -11.50
N THR A 37 -0.09 -8.19 -10.31
CA THR A 37 -1.38 -7.78 -9.73
C THR A 37 -1.28 -6.52 -8.88
N THR A 38 -0.11 -6.25 -8.30
CA THR A 38 0.15 -5.00 -7.58
C THR A 38 0.92 -4.04 -8.48
N ASP A 39 0.24 -3.09 -9.12
CA ASP A 39 0.85 -1.92 -9.79
C ASP A 39 0.65 -0.61 -8.99
N ILE A 40 0.09 -0.74 -7.77
CA ILE A 40 -0.24 0.38 -6.89
C ILE A 40 0.50 0.20 -5.56
N PHE A 41 1.09 1.28 -5.06
CA PHE A 41 1.55 1.40 -3.69
C PHE A 41 0.32 1.53 -2.77
N ALA A 42 0.06 0.51 -1.95
CA ALA A 42 -1.07 0.50 -1.03
C ALA A 42 -0.59 0.78 0.40
N HIS A 43 -0.94 1.94 0.94
CA HIS A 43 -0.81 2.22 2.37
C HIS A 43 -2.00 1.64 3.13
N VAL A 44 -1.76 0.55 3.85
CA VAL A 44 -2.72 -0.16 4.66
C VAL A 44 -2.64 0.36 6.10
N ASP A 45 -3.71 0.99 6.58
CA ASP A 45 -3.75 1.67 7.89
C ASP A 45 -5.11 1.49 8.59
N TYR A 46 -5.19 1.89 9.86
CA TYR A 46 -6.41 1.75 10.64
C TYR A 46 -7.44 2.83 10.34
N SER A 47 -8.70 2.40 10.33
CA SER A 47 -9.88 3.26 10.48
C SER A 47 -11.03 2.43 11.02
N GLU A 48 -11.91 3.04 11.84
CA GLU A 48 -13.14 2.38 12.29
C GLU A 48 -14.08 2.07 11.11
N LYS A 49 -14.06 2.92 10.09
CA LYS A 49 -14.84 2.74 8.85
C LYS A 49 -13.91 2.45 7.69
N THR A 50 -14.26 1.46 6.88
CA THR A 50 -13.53 1.15 5.65
C THR A 50 -13.53 2.37 4.73
N GLN A 51 -12.35 2.78 4.29
CA GLN A 51 -12.11 3.93 3.43
C GLN A 51 -11.01 3.62 2.43
N THR A 52 -11.18 4.10 1.21
CA THR A 52 -10.14 4.11 0.18
C THR A 52 -9.89 5.55 -0.22
N ILE A 53 -8.63 5.98 -0.15
CA ILE A 53 -8.23 7.37 -0.42
C ILE A 53 -7.18 7.36 -1.54
N SER A 54 -7.33 8.22 -2.54
CA SER A 54 -6.37 8.36 -3.64
C SER A 54 -5.08 9.03 -3.20
N GLY A 55 -3.97 8.77 -3.91
CA GLY A 55 -2.68 9.38 -3.65
C GLY A 55 -2.71 10.91 -3.71
N ILE A 56 -3.42 11.48 -4.66
CA ILE A 56 -3.59 12.94 -4.80
C ILE A 56 -4.21 13.54 -3.54
N THR A 57 -5.27 12.92 -3.01
CA THR A 57 -5.93 13.39 -1.79
C THR A 57 -5.02 13.21 -0.57
N LEU A 58 -4.29 12.10 -0.48
CA LEU A 58 -3.33 11.87 0.62
C LEU A 58 -2.19 12.86 0.63
N ALA A 59 -1.66 13.21 -0.53
CA ALA A 59 -0.54 14.15 -0.66
C ALA A 59 -0.98 15.62 -0.47
N SER A 60 -2.29 15.89 -0.57
CA SER A 60 -2.88 17.20 -0.29
C SER A 60 -3.33 17.37 1.17
N ASP A 61 -3.50 16.27 1.92
CA ASP A 61 -3.91 16.30 3.33
C ASP A 61 -2.73 16.64 4.25
N LYS A 62 -2.83 17.80 4.92
CA LYS A 62 -1.80 18.30 5.85
C LYS A 62 -1.61 17.41 7.08
N ASN A 63 -2.60 16.57 7.40
CA ASN A 63 -2.55 15.66 8.54
C ASN A 63 -1.93 14.30 8.18
N TYR A 64 -1.61 14.08 6.90
CA TYR A 64 -1.01 12.85 6.42
C TYR A 64 0.48 13.02 6.12
N GLN A 65 1.25 11.94 6.34
CA GLN A 65 2.71 11.92 6.19
C GLN A 65 3.20 11.84 4.74
N PHE A 66 2.34 12.06 3.75
CA PHE A 66 2.61 11.81 2.32
C PHE A 66 2.71 13.07 1.44
N GLN A 67 2.65 14.26 2.02
CA GLN A 67 2.80 15.52 1.28
C GLN A 67 4.13 15.59 0.51
N SER A 68 5.21 15.04 1.06
CA SER A 68 6.52 15.02 0.42
C SER A 68 6.55 14.13 -0.83
N LEU A 69 5.61 13.21 -1.01
CA LEU A 69 5.57 12.36 -2.20
C LEU A 69 5.12 13.14 -3.44
N ASN A 70 4.55 14.35 -3.30
CA ASN A 70 4.17 15.20 -4.44
C ASN A 70 5.34 15.46 -5.40
N ILE A 71 6.58 15.35 -4.93
CA ILE A 71 7.80 15.47 -5.76
C ILE A 71 7.86 14.45 -6.91
N PHE A 72 7.16 13.31 -6.80
CA PHE A 72 7.12 12.27 -7.83
C PHE A 72 6.04 12.52 -8.90
N GLY A 73 5.23 13.58 -8.75
CA GLY A 73 4.23 14.00 -9.72
C GLY A 73 2.98 13.12 -9.83
N ASP A 74 2.06 13.54 -10.68
CA ASP A 74 0.70 12.96 -10.79
C ASP A 74 0.71 11.48 -11.21
N VAL A 75 1.68 11.07 -12.03
CA VAL A 75 1.83 9.68 -12.47
C VAL A 75 2.02 8.74 -11.28
N PHE A 76 2.90 9.11 -10.34
CA PHE A 76 3.09 8.33 -9.11
C PHE A 76 1.86 8.44 -8.20
N MET A 77 1.25 9.62 -8.09
CA MET A 77 0.06 9.80 -7.25
C MET A 77 -1.13 8.94 -7.66
N ASN A 78 -1.30 8.70 -8.96
CA ASN A 78 -2.31 7.78 -9.48
C ASN A 78 -2.01 6.31 -9.13
N LYS A 79 -0.76 5.99 -8.80
CA LYS A 79 -0.31 4.68 -8.31
C LYS A 79 -0.19 4.60 -6.79
N LEU A 80 -0.58 5.62 -6.04
CA LEU A 80 -0.61 5.59 -4.58
C LEU A 80 -2.06 5.53 -4.10
N ARG A 81 -2.33 4.68 -3.12
CA ARG A 81 -3.65 4.56 -2.49
C ARG A 81 -3.49 4.28 -1.01
N ALA A 82 -4.37 4.81 -0.17
CA ALA A 82 -4.54 4.34 1.19
C ALA A 82 -5.80 3.49 1.27
N THR A 83 -5.69 2.30 1.83
CA THR A 83 -6.81 1.47 2.24
C THR A 83 -6.83 1.46 3.76
N ARG A 84 -7.88 2.01 4.35
CA ARG A 84 -8.03 2.12 5.80
C ARG A 84 -9.23 1.33 6.28
N PHE A 85 -9.07 0.45 7.25
CA PHE A 85 -10.16 -0.37 7.76
C PHE A 85 -9.86 -0.91 9.16
N ASN A 86 -10.85 -1.58 9.76
CA ASN A 86 -10.72 -2.14 11.09
C ASN A 86 -9.98 -3.47 11.03
N ALA A 87 -8.70 -3.44 11.41
CA ALA A 87 -7.91 -4.62 11.74
C ALA A 87 -7.10 -4.33 13.02
N PRO A 88 -7.17 -5.17 14.07
CA PRO A 88 -6.54 -4.88 15.36
C PRO A 88 -5.04 -4.55 15.27
N LEU A 89 -4.29 -5.27 14.43
CA LEU A 89 -2.85 -5.02 14.22
C LEU A 89 -2.58 -3.60 13.70
N LEU A 90 -3.45 -3.09 12.82
CA LEU A 90 -3.28 -1.78 12.21
C LEU A 90 -3.45 -0.63 13.22
N LYS A 91 -3.99 -0.87 14.43
CA LYS A 91 -3.97 0.15 15.49
C LYS A 91 -2.55 0.54 15.90
N TYR A 92 -1.60 -0.37 15.74
CA TYR A 92 -0.23 -0.24 16.24
C TYR A 92 0.81 -0.02 15.12
N ILE A 93 0.56 -0.54 13.92
CA ILE A 93 1.43 -0.36 12.75
C ILE A 93 0.64 0.07 11.50
N SER A 94 1.30 0.67 10.53
CA SER A 94 0.80 0.70 9.15
C SER A 94 1.72 -0.10 8.24
N ILE A 95 1.20 -0.53 7.09
CA ILE A 95 1.94 -1.33 6.14
C ILE A 95 1.87 -0.65 4.78
N ILE A 96 2.96 -0.64 4.03
CA ILE A 96 2.97 -0.26 2.62
C ILE A 96 3.24 -1.53 1.82
N ASP A 97 2.23 -1.98 1.08
CA ASP A 97 2.40 -2.98 0.02
C ASP A 97 2.91 -2.26 -1.22
N THR A 98 3.98 -2.76 -1.83
CA THR A 98 4.57 -2.15 -3.03
C THR A 98 4.31 -3.00 -4.26
N PRO A 99 4.33 -2.38 -5.45
CA PRO A 99 4.45 -3.13 -6.69
C PRO A 99 5.62 -4.11 -6.65
N GLY A 100 5.47 -5.23 -7.37
CA GLY A 100 6.59 -6.12 -7.61
C GLY A 100 7.70 -5.42 -8.38
N ILE A 101 8.95 -5.68 -8.02
CA ILE A 101 10.08 -5.24 -8.82
C ILE A 101 10.21 -6.20 -10.00
N LEU A 102 10.16 -5.69 -11.24
CA LEU A 102 10.48 -6.48 -12.42
C LEU A 102 11.96 -6.82 -12.34
N THR A 103 12.30 -8.10 -12.34
CA THR A 103 13.68 -8.51 -12.64
C THR A 103 13.71 -8.97 -14.08
N GLY A 104 14.24 -8.10 -14.93
CA GLY A 104 14.68 -8.46 -16.26
C GLY A 104 16.13 -8.08 -16.37
N ASP A 105 16.99 -9.09 -16.53
CA ASP A 105 18.20 -8.91 -17.33
C ASP A 105 17.73 -8.56 -18.74
N LYS A 106 17.66 -7.26 -19.04
CA LYS A 106 17.73 -6.75 -20.41
C LYS A 106 18.63 -5.52 -20.41
N GLN A 107 19.93 -5.81 -20.45
CA GLN A 107 20.85 -5.03 -21.29
C GLN A 107 20.36 -5.04 -22.75
#